data_AF-A0A7S2W316-F1
#
_entry.id   AF-A0A7S2W316-F1
#
_cell.length_a   1.000
_cell.length_b   1.000
_cell.length_c   1.000
_cell.angle_alpha   90.00
_cell.angle_beta   90.00
_cell.angle_gamma   90.00
#
_symmetry.space_group_name_H-M   'P 1'
#
loop_
_entity.id
_entity.type
_entity.pdbx_description
1 polymer ?
#
loop_
_entity_poly.entity_id
_entity_poly.type
_entity_poly.pdbx_seq_one_letter_code
_entity_poly.pdbx_strand_id
1 'polypeptide(L)'
;MSMMMGTSVPPPHMNNNSSSSNSNKEGKLLDLLGVTCEPSENGSTLWNFSCDGATYPARLVNLPCTVELLKTHDHALYHKSTDISQLLIVYEDMMSLDEVESASGYKAEGFPSYYHSGLTPPMKRVVERRFQAREHKAVAPPKQEVNEVEKELQSLI
;
A
#
# COMPACT_ATOMS: atom_id res chain seq x y z
N MET A 1 -23.42 16.55 37.52
CA MET A 1 -24.33 17.13 36.51
C MET A 1 -23.48 17.93 35.53
N SER A 2 -23.16 17.35 34.38
CA SER A 2 -22.40 18.01 33.31
C SER A 2 -23.34 18.14 32.11
N MET A 3 -23.58 19.38 31.67
CA MET A 3 -24.49 19.68 30.56
C MET A 3 -23.74 19.50 29.23
N MET A 4 -24.21 18.58 28.39
CA MET A 4 -23.81 18.48 26.99
C MET A 4 -24.61 19.51 26.17
N MET A 5 -23.94 20.54 25.65
CA MET A 5 -24.51 21.41 24.62
C MET A 5 -24.26 20.77 23.25
N GLY A 6 -25.32 20.32 22.59
CA GLY A 6 -25.29 19.82 21.22
C GLY A 6 -25.28 20.96 20.21
N THR A 7 -24.25 21.03 19.38
CA THR A 7 -24.21 21.92 18.21
C THR A 7 -24.64 21.13 16.97
N SER A 8 -25.76 21.50 16.37
CA SER A 8 -26.25 20.93 15.11
C SER A 8 -25.43 21.43 13.92
N VAL A 9 -24.83 20.52 13.15
CA VAL A 9 -24.16 20.82 11.88
C VAL A 9 -25.20 20.76 10.74
N PRO A 10 -25.32 21.78 9.88
CA PRO A 10 -26.24 21.75 8.74
C PRO A 10 -25.72 20.81 7.63
N PRO A 11 -26.62 20.17 6.84
CA PRO A 11 -26.22 19.23 5.79
C PRO A 11 -25.55 19.96 4.61
N PRO A 12 -24.56 19.33 3.94
CA PRO A 12 -23.92 19.92 2.76
C PRO A 12 -24.87 19.94 1.56
N HIS A 13 -24.93 21.10 0.88
CA HIS A 13 -25.64 21.29 -0.39
C HIS A 13 -25.04 20.39 -1.48
N MET A 14 -25.84 19.53 -2.09
CA MET A 14 -25.47 18.80 -3.31
C MET A 14 -25.41 19.78 -4.48
N ASN A 15 -24.21 19.98 -5.04
CA ASN A 15 -24.01 20.73 -6.28
C ASN A 15 -23.90 19.74 -7.45
N ASN A 16 -24.94 19.67 -8.29
CA ASN A 16 -24.98 18.84 -9.49
C ASN A 16 -24.37 19.60 -10.67
N ASN A 17 -23.07 19.45 -10.91
CA ASN A 17 -22.46 19.83 -12.19
C ASN A 17 -21.94 18.57 -12.89
N SER A 18 -22.80 17.98 -13.73
CA SER A 18 -22.43 16.99 -14.73
C SER A 18 -21.68 17.68 -15.88
N SER A 19 -20.36 17.48 -15.96
CA SER A 19 -19.56 17.85 -17.13
C SER A 19 -18.91 16.59 -17.68
N SER A 20 -19.48 16.08 -18.76
CA SER A 20 -18.93 14.98 -19.54
C SER A 20 -17.64 15.41 -20.24
N SER A 21 -16.54 14.69 -20.02
CA SER A 21 -15.37 14.77 -20.90
C SER A 21 -14.79 13.38 -21.13
N ASN A 22 -15.00 12.91 -22.36
CA ASN A 22 -14.48 11.69 -22.93
C ASN A 22 -12.99 11.88 -23.26
N SER A 23 -12.08 11.10 -22.65
CA SER A 23 -10.74 10.89 -23.21
C SER A 23 -10.14 9.57 -22.72
N ASN A 24 -10.00 8.62 -23.63
CA ASN A 24 -9.22 7.40 -23.45
C ASN A 24 -7.77 7.73 -23.02
N LYS A 25 -7.39 7.32 -21.81
CA LYS A 25 -5.99 7.18 -21.39
C LYS A 25 -5.84 5.86 -20.66
N GLU A 26 -5.26 4.88 -21.34
CA GLU A 26 -4.71 3.69 -20.72
C GLU A 26 -3.72 4.11 -19.62
N GLY A 27 -3.86 3.54 -18.41
CA GLY A 27 -2.85 3.65 -17.36
C GLY A 27 -3.19 4.44 -16.09
N LYS A 28 -4.42 4.94 -15.87
CA LYS A 28 -4.81 5.47 -14.56
C LYS A 28 -5.58 4.43 -13.76
N LEU A 29 -4.88 3.74 -12.86
CA LEU A 29 -5.45 2.71 -11.98
C LEU A 29 -6.42 3.28 -10.92
N LEU A 30 -6.58 4.60 -10.83
CA LEU A 30 -7.56 5.27 -9.99
C LEU A 30 -8.03 6.52 -10.73
N ASP A 31 -9.19 6.50 -11.39
CA ASP A 31 -9.80 7.71 -11.96
C ASP A 31 -10.50 8.54 -10.87
N LEU A 32 -9.78 8.76 -9.76
CA LEU A 32 -10.16 9.69 -8.73
C LEU A 32 -9.61 11.05 -9.18
N LEU A 33 -10.50 11.90 -9.71
CA LEU A 33 -10.14 13.25 -10.13
C LEU A 33 -9.43 13.97 -8.97
N GLY A 34 -8.20 14.41 -9.20
CA GLY A 34 -7.39 15.12 -8.20
C GLY A 34 -6.52 14.25 -7.29
N VAL A 35 -6.50 12.92 -7.47
CA VAL A 35 -5.60 12.02 -6.76
C VAL A 35 -4.50 11.51 -7.69
N THR A 36 -3.24 11.69 -7.29
CA THR A 36 -2.07 11.10 -7.97
C THR A 36 -1.18 10.39 -6.97
N CYS A 37 -0.48 9.37 -7.44
CA CYS A 37 0.45 8.61 -6.63
C CYS A 37 1.60 8.17 -7.51
N GLU A 38 2.78 8.73 -7.27
CA GLU A 38 3.96 8.53 -8.11
C GLU A 38 5.20 8.23 -7.27
N PRO A 39 6.08 7.31 -7.70
CA PRO A 39 7.33 7.06 -7.01
C PRO A 39 8.23 8.29 -7.11
N SER A 40 8.98 8.61 -6.04
CA SER A 40 9.88 9.77 -6.04
C SER A 40 11.04 9.60 -7.02
N GLU A 41 11.50 8.35 -7.21
CA GLU A 41 12.52 7.95 -8.18
C GLU A 41 12.20 6.55 -8.72
N ASN A 42 12.74 6.19 -9.88
CA ASN A 42 12.54 4.86 -10.46
C ASN A 42 13.06 3.76 -9.53
N GLY A 43 12.19 2.82 -9.18
CA GLY A 43 12.52 1.73 -8.25
C GLY A 43 12.50 2.12 -6.77
N SER A 44 12.14 3.37 -6.45
CA SER A 44 12.03 3.83 -5.06
C SER A 44 10.80 3.25 -4.36
N THR A 45 10.96 2.96 -3.06
CA THR A 45 9.85 2.70 -2.14
C THR A 45 9.29 4.00 -1.54
N LEU A 46 9.94 5.15 -1.75
CA LEU A 46 9.39 6.47 -1.44
C LEU A 46 8.49 6.96 -2.57
N TRP A 47 7.32 7.45 -2.22
CA TRP A 47 6.26 7.87 -3.14
C TRP A 47 5.70 9.22 -2.70
N ASN A 48 5.21 9.98 -3.68
CA ASN A 48 4.47 11.20 -3.49
C ASN A 48 2.98 10.89 -3.72
N PHE A 49 2.18 10.98 -2.66
CA PHE A 49 0.73 10.87 -2.73
C PHE A 49 0.12 12.27 -2.75
N SER A 50 -0.55 12.65 -3.83
CA SER A 50 -1.24 13.94 -3.92
C SER A 50 -2.75 13.77 -3.93
N CYS A 51 -3.45 14.56 -3.12
CA CYS A 51 -4.89 14.57 -2.99
C CYS A 51 -5.34 16.00 -2.62
N ASP A 52 -6.40 16.50 -3.26
CA ASP A 52 -6.99 17.82 -3.00
C ASP A 52 -5.98 19.00 -3.05
N GLY A 53 -4.98 18.89 -3.92
CA GLY A 53 -3.95 19.93 -4.09
C GLY A 53 -2.84 19.93 -3.04
N ALA A 54 -2.85 18.98 -2.10
CA ALA A 54 -1.77 18.73 -1.16
C ALA A 54 -0.98 17.47 -1.56
N THR A 55 0.32 17.46 -1.27
CA THR A 55 1.23 16.34 -1.52
C THR A 55 1.83 15.85 -0.20
N TYR A 56 1.76 14.54 0.00
CA TYR A 56 2.16 13.84 1.20
C TYR A 56 3.22 12.79 0.87
N PRO A 57 4.26 12.63 1.70
CA PRO A 57 5.20 11.55 1.53
C PRO A 57 4.54 10.22 1.88
N ALA A 58 4.86 9.19 1.11
CA ALA A 58 4.32 7.85 1.29
C ALA A 58 5.38 6.78 1.10
N ARG A 59 5.22 5.63 1.77
CA ARG A 59 6.14 4.51 1.71
C ARG A 59 5.43 3.25 1.22
N LEU A 60 5.93 2.64 0.16
CA LEU A 60 5.50 1.33 -0.32
C LEU A 60 6.19 0.24 0.50
N VAL A 61 5.39 -0.60 1.17
CA VAL A 61 5.86 -1.69 2.03
C VAL A 61 5.18 -3.01 1.68
N ASN A 62 5.81 -4.12 2.02
CA ASN A 62 5.21 -5.44 1.84
C ASN A 62 4.44 -5.88 3.08
N LEU A 63 3.23 -6.40 2.88
CA LEU A 63 2.44 -7.00 3.96
C LEU A 63 3.02 -8.37 4.34
N PRO A 64 3.06 -8.70 5.64
CA PRO A 64 3.50 -10.04 6.09
C PRO A 64 2.45 -11.12 5.80
N CYS A 65 1.18 -10.73 5.63
CA CYS A 65 0.08 -11.62 5.29
C CYS A 65 -0.54 -11.15 3.97
N THR A 66 -0.45 -11.99 2.94
CA THR A 66 -1.22 -11.78 1.70
C THR A 66 -2.71 -11.81 2.01
N VAL A 67 -3.44 -10.84 1.47
CA VAL A 67 -4.89 -10.71 1.63
C VAL A 67 -5.56 -11.06 0.31
N GLU A 68 -6.45 -12.03 0.32
CA GLU A 68 -7.26 -12.35 -0.85
C GLU A 68 -8.43 -11.38 -0.94
N LEU A 69 -8.64 -10.77 -2.11
CA LEU A 69 -9.82 -9.97 -2.40
C LEU A 69 -10.86 -10.87 -3.07
N LEU A 70 -12.02 -10.99 -2.43
CA LEU A 70 -13.15 -11.76 -2.93
C LEU A 70 -14.33 -10.85 -3.25
N LYS A 71 -15.01 -11.12 -4.35
CA LYS A 71 -16.26 -10.47 -4.73
C LYS A 71 -17.44 -11.43 -4.55
N THR A 72 -18.60 -10.88 -4.21
CA THR A 72 -19.84 -11.63 -4.07
C THR A 72 -21.00 -10.78 -4.60
N HIS A 73 -22.06 -11.44 -5.07
CA HIS A 73 -23.32 -10.80 -5.45
C HIS A 73 -24.42 -11.06 -4.41
N ASP A 74 -24.39 -12.23 -3.77
CA ASP A 74 -25.45 -12.75 -2.88
C ASP A 74 -25.01 -12.89 -1.41
N HIS A 75 -23.77 -12.52 -1.09
CA HIS A 75 -23.14 -12.71 0.22
C HIS A 75 -23.01 -14.17 0.68
N ALA A 76 -23.24 -15.14 -0.20
CA ALA A 76 -23.12 -16.56 0.07
C ALA A 76 -21.98 -17.19 -0.73
N LEU A 77 -21.91 -16.90 -2.04
CA LEU A 77 -20.82 -17.36 -2.90
C LEU A 77 -19.79 -16.24 -3.11
N TYR A 78 -18.54 -16.55 -2.82
CA TYR A 78 -17.42 -15.63 -2.93
C TYR A 78 -16.46 -16.11 -4.01
N HIS A 79 -16.08 -15.20 -4.91
CA HIS A 79 -15.15 -15.46 -6.00
C HIS A 79 -13.87 -14.66 -5.79
N LYS A 80 -12.73 -15.36 -5.73
CA LYS A 80 -11.41 -14.72 -5.66
C LYS A 80 -11.19 -13.86 -6.90
N SER A 81 -10.74 -12.62 -6.68
CA SER A 81 -10.46 -11.64 -7.73
C SER A 81 -8.97 -11.34 -7.83
N THR A 82 -8.29 -11.06 -6.72
CA THR A 82 -6.84 -10.77 -6.70
C THR A 82 -6.23 -11.03 -5.33
N ASP A 83 -4.90 -11.01 -5.27
CA ASP A 83 -4.11 -11.04 -4.05
C ASP A 83 -3.49 -9.65 -3.78
N ILE A 84 -3.54 -9.21 -2.53
CA ILE A 84 -2.96 -7.94 -2.06
C ILE A 84 -1.84 -8.28 -1.08
N SER A 85 -0.61 -7.92 -1.45
CA SER A 85 0.60 -8.20 -0.66
C SER A 85 1.44 -6.96 -0.36
N GLN A 86 0.97 -5.77 -0.77
CA GLN A 86 1.66 -4.51 -0.55
C GLN A 86 0.69 -3.45 0.02
N LEU A 87 1.26 -2.47 0.71
CA LEU A 87 0.56 -1.35 1.30
C LEU A 87 1.34 -0.07 1.01
N LEU A 88 0.62 0.99 0.67
CA LEU A 88 1.17 2.33 0.61
C LEU A 88 0.76 3.09 1.88
N ILE A 89 1.73 3.42 2.73
CA ILE A 89 1.51 4.19 3.97
C ILE A 89 1.76 5.66 3.68
N VAL A 90 0.75 6.51 3.86
CA VAL A 90 0.85 7.96 3.67
C VAL A 90 1.12 8.60 5.03
N TYR A 91 2.09 9.51 5.08
CA TYR A 91 2.49 10.26 6.27
C TYR A 91 2.03 11.70 6.16
N GLU A 92 1.91 12.40 7.29
CA GLU A 92 1.46 13.79 7.33
C GLU A 92 2.48 14.73 6.65
N ASP A 93 3.77 14.46 6.86
CA ASP A 93 4.89 15.24 6.35
C ASP A 93 6.20 14.43 6.36
N MET A 94 7.31 15.04 5.93
CA MET A 94 8.62 14.36 5.94
C MET A 94 9.13 14.11 7.37
N MET A 95 8.79 14.96 8.34
CA MET A 95 9.23 14.79 9.73
C MET A 95 8.63 13.53 10.37
N SER A 96 7.34 13.28 10.13
CA SER A 96 6.64 12.09 10.62
C SER A 96 7.11 10.82 9.93
N LEU A 97 7.46 10.88 8.65
CA LEU A 97 8.15 9.78 7.96
C LEU A 97 9.50 9.50 8.64
N ASP A 98 10.36 10.51 8.77
CA ASP A 98 11.71 10.38 9.34
C ASP A 98 11.68 9.83 10.79
N GLU A 99 10.70 10.23 11.60
CA GLU A 99 10.50 9.71 12.96
C GLU A 99 10.24 8.20 12.95
N VAL A 100 9.37 7.72 12.05
CA VAL A 100 9.08 6.30 11.89
C VAL A 100 10.30 5.55 11.37
N GLU A 101 11.05 6.14 10.43
CA GLU A 101 12.24 5.48 9.87
C GLU A 101 13.40 5.41 10.86
N SER A 102 13.48 6.39 11.76
CA SER A 102 14.45 6.43 12.85
C SER A 102 14.07 5.54 14.03
N ALA A 103 12.84 5.03 14.08
CA ALA A 103 12.38 4.17 15.17
C ALA A 103 13.17 2.86 15.23
N SER A 104 13.56 2.46 16.44
CA SER A 104 14.34 1.23 16.65
C SER A 104 13.58 0.02 16.11
N GLY A 105 14.17 -0.69 15.14
CA GLY A 105 13.57 -1.86 14.51
C GLY A 105 12.82 -1.57 13.20
N TYR A 106 12.73 -0.31 12.77
CA TYR A 106 12.36 0.00 11.39
C TYR A 106 13.50 -0.45 10.47
N LYS A 107 13.18 -1.31 9.51
CA LYS A 107 14.13 -1.77 8.49
C LYS A 107 13.74 -1.08 7.18
N ALA A 108 14.31 0.10 6.96
CA ALA A 108 14.18 0.84 5.70
C ALA A 108 14.87 0.07 4.54
N GLU A 109 15.96 -0.61 4.86
CA GLU A 109 16.90 -1.22 3.93
C GLU A 109 16.73 -2.75 3.88
N GLY A 110 16.59 -3.27 2.66
CA GLY A 110 16.34 -4.68 2.38
C GLY A 110 15.06 -4.83 1.57
N PHE A 111 15.20 -5.01 0.25
CA PHE A 111 14.06 -5.24 -0.61
C PHE A 111 13.42 -6.59 -0.27
N PRO A 112 12.12 -6.63 0.10
CA PRO A 112 11.22 -5.54 0.50
C PRO A 112 11.18 -5.30 2.02
N SER A 113 11.04 -4.03 2.44
CA SER A 113 10.82 -3.69 3.85
C SER A 113 9.44 -4.20 4.26
N TYR A 114 9.44 -5.28 5.05
CA TYR A 114 8.21 -5.90 5.53
C TYR A 114 7.58 -5.02 6.60
N TYR A 115 6.28 -4.74 6.45
CA TYR A 115 5.50 -4.17 7.52
C TYR A 115 5.34 -5.21 8.64
N HIS A 116 5.47 -4.78 9.90
CA HIS A 116 5.52 -5.71 11.03
C HIS A 116 4.14 -6.32 11.38
N SER A 117 3.03 -5.74 10.90
CA SER A 117 1.66 -6.16 11.22
C SER A 117 0.86 -6.55 9.98
N GLY A 118 -0.16 -7.39 10.16
CA GLY A 118 -1.23 -7.53 9.18
C GLY A 118 -2.26 -6.41 9.29
N LEU A 119 -3.22 -6.36 8.37
CA LEU A 119 -4.26 -5.31 8.32
C LEU A 119 -5.25 -5.34 9.48
N THR A 120 -5.46 -6.49 10.12
CA THR A 120 -6.46 -6.63 11.19
C THR A 120 -5.81 -6.54 12.58
N PRO A 121 -6.50 -5.98 13.60
CA PRO A 121 -5.93 -5.81 14.95
C PRO A 121 -5.34 -7.09 15.57
N PRO A 122 -5.97 -8.27 15.44
CA PRO A 122 -5.39 -9.53 15.94
C PRO A 122 -4.09 -9.97 15.25
N MET A 123 -3.69 -9.28 14.17
CA MET A 123 -2.47 -9.52 13.38
C MET A 123 -1.38 -8.47 13.65
N LYS A 124 -1.50 -7.68 14.73
CA LYS A 124 -0.40 -6.83 15.21
C LYS A 124 0.83 -7.68 15.53
N ARG A 125 1.98 -7.27 14.99
CA ARG A 125 3.29 -7.94 15.17
C ARG A 125 3.22 -9.43 14.84
N VAL A 126 2.61 -9.75 13.70
CA VAL A 126 2.29 -11.14 13.32
C VAL A 126 3.55 -11.97 13.11
N VAL A 127 4.60 -11.37 12.54
CA VAL A 127 5.86 -12.06 12.23
C VAL A 127 6.53 -12.54 13.52
N GLU A 128 6.60 -11.71 14.57
CA GLU A 128 7.23 -12.11 15.83
C GLU A 128 6.33 -12.98 16.70
N ARG A 129 5.00 -12.77 16.64
CA ARG A 129 4.07 -13.36 17.61
C ARG A 129 3.35 -14.61 17.13
N ARG A 130 3.06 -14.72 15.83
CA ARG A 130 2.20 -15.77 15.27
C ARG A 130 2.88 -16.64 14.23
N PHE A 131 3.81 -16.10 13.45
CA PHE A 131 4.53 -16.89 12.47
C PHE A 131 5.52 -17.79 13.19
N GLN A 132 5.53 -19.07 12.81
CA GLN A 132 6.54 -19.99 13.31
C GLN A 132 7.91 -19.49 12.87
N ALA A 133 8.83 -19.35 13.82
CA ALA A 133 10.22 -19.03 13.52
C ALA A 133 10.75 -20.06 12.52
N ARG A 134 11.11 -19.59 11.32
CA ARG A 134 11.81 -20.39 10.33
C ARG A 134 13.28 -20.07 10.44
N GLU A 135 14.14 -21.07 10.28
CA GLU A 135 15.54 -20.81 9.99
C GLU A 135 15.61 -20.15 8.61
N HIS A 136 15.55 -18.82 8.60
CA HIS A 136 15.87 -18.04 7.41
C HIS A 136 17.39 -18.05 7.25
N LYS A 137 17.95 -19.20 6.89
CA LYS A 137 19.17 -19.15 6.09
C LYS A 137 18.73 -18.50 4.80
N ALA A 138 19.08 -17.22 4.62
CA ALA A 138 19.00 -16.58 3.32
C ALA A 138 19.97 -17.34 2.41
N VAL A 139 19.52 -18.48 1.89
CA VAL A 139 20.15 -19.09 0.74
C VAL A 139 19.75 -18.15 -0.38
N ALA A 140 20.64 -17.20 -0.68
CA ALA A 140 20.50 -16.46 -1.92
C ALA A 140 20.26 -17.51 -3.01
N PRO A 141 19.23 -17.34 -3.87
CA PRO A 141 19.08 -18.23 -5.02
C PRO A 141 20.45 -18.26 -5.71
N PRO A 142 20.97 -19.45 -6.08
CA PRO A 142 22.31 -19.57 -6.61
C PRO A 142 22.48 -18.54 -7.71
N LYS A 143 23.44 -17.61 -7.54
CA LYS A 143 23.62 -16.47 -8.47
C LYS A 143 23.69 -16.91 -9.92
N GLN A 144 24.19 -18.13 -10.14
CA GLN A 144 24.27 -18.77 -11.44
C GLN A 144 22.89 -19.11 -12.02
N GLU A 145 21.98 -19.70 -11.24
CA GLU A 145 20.61 -20.00 -11.69
C GLU A 145 19.83 -18.71 -12.02
N VAL A 146 20.00 -17.66 -11.20
CA VAL A 146 19.38 -16.34 -11.46
C VAL A 146 19.91 -15.74 -12.76
N ASN A 147 21.23 -15.79 -12.99
CA ASN A 147 21.86 -15.26 -14.20
C ASN A 147 21.47 -16.04 -15.46
N GLU A 148 21.32 -17.36 -15.36
CA GLU A 148 20.84 -18.21 -16.45
C GLU A 148 19.41 -17.86 -16.85
N VAL A 149 18.51 -17.71 -15.86
CA VAL A 149 17.11 -17.29 -16.09
C VAL A 149 17.03 -15.87 -16.67
N GLU A 150 17.84 -14.93 -16.16
CA GLU A 150 17.91 -13.57 -16.69
C GLU A 150 18.39 -13.53 -18.16
N LYS A 151 19.39 -14.34 -18.51
CA LYS A 151 19.88 -14.46 -19.90
C LYS A 151 18.85 -15.11 -20.82
N GLU A 152 18.18 -16.16 -20.35
CA GLU A 152 17.11 -16.81 -21.11
C GLU A 152 15.98 -15.82 -21.39
N LEU A 153 15.52 -15.08 -20.38
CA LEU A 153 14.54 -14.01 -20.53
C LEU A 153 14.98 -12.95 -21.55
N GLN A 154 16.24 -12.51 -21.50
CA GLN A 154 16.78 -11.55 -22.47
C GLN A 154 16.87 -12.11 -23.90
N SER A 155 17.02 -13.43 -24.07
CA SER A 155 17.09 -14.06 -25.39
C SER A 155 15.72 -14.25 -26.06
N LEU A 156 14.65 -14.16 -25.28
CA LEU A 156 13.26 -14.34 -25.73
C LEU A 156 12.57 -13.01 -26.08
N ILE A 157 13.27 -11.88 -25.92
CA ILE A 157 12.82 -10.51 -26.23
C ILE A 157 13.69 -9.95 -27.36
#